data_AF-A0A379GEZ2-F1
#
_entry.id   AF-A0A379GEZ2-F1
#
_cell.length_a   1.000
_cell.length_b   1.000
_cell.length_c   1.000
_cell.angle_alpha   90.00
_cell.angle_beta   90.00
_cell.angle_gamma   90.00
#
_symmetry.space_group_name_H-M   'P 1'
#
loop_
_entity.id
_entity.type
_entity.pdbx_description
1 polymer ?
#
loop_
_entity_poly.entity_id
_entity_poly.type
_entity_poly.pdbx_seq_one_letter_code
_entity_poly.pdbx_strand_id
1 'polypeptide(L)'
;MGNQARVADGATVVSTSTRNFPNRLGTGANVYLASAELAAVASLLGRLPEPQEYLDFINKVDETAEDTYRYLNFDQLEQYTDKATQVIFQTTV
;
A
#
# COMPACT_ATOMS: atom_id res chain seq x y z
N MET A 1 12.18 4.50 1.83
CA MET A 1 13.31 5.06 1.05
C MET A 1 14.65 4.37 1.31
N GLY A 2 14.79 3.55 2.35
CA GLY A 2 16.04 2.83 2.65
C GLY A 2 17.10 3.66 3.38
N ASN A 3 16.72 4.85 3.88
CA ASN A 3 17.59 5.77 4.63
C ASN A 3 17.48 5.62 6.15
N GLN A 4 16.57 4.76 6.63
CA GLN A 4 16.33 4.51 8.06
C GLN A 4 16.16 2.99 8.25
N ALA A 5 14.92 2.50 8.35
CA ALA A 5 14.63 1.08 8.36
C ALA A 5 15.02 0.44 7.01
N ARG A 6 15.60 -0.75 7.10
CA ARG A 6 16.04 -1.56 5.96
C ARG A 6 15.62 -3.01 6.18
N VAL A 7 15.42 -3.74 5.09
CA VAL A 7 15.19 -5.18 5.15
C VAL A 7 16.49 -5.91 5.51
N ALA A 8 16.38 -7.18 5.90
CA ALA A 8 17.54 -8.03 6.13
C ALA A 8 18.43 -8.12 4.87
N ASP A 9 19.73 -8.23 5.08
CA ASP A 9 20.69 -8.34 3.98
C ASP A 9 20.44 -9.61 3.17
N GLY A 10 20.53 -9.49 1.83
CA GLY A 10 20.31 -10.60 0.90
C GLY A 10 18.84 -11.04 0.77
N ALA A 11 17.89 -10.40 1.45
CA ALA A 11 16.49 -10.80 1.42
C ALA A 11 15.87 -10.66 0.02
N THR A 12 14.93 -11.55 -0.29
CA THR A 12 14.03 -11.43 -1.43
C THR A 12 12.74 -10.75 -0.98
N VAL A 13 12.36 -9.67 -1.65
CA VAL A 13 11.27 -8.79 -1.21
C VAL A 13 10.29 -8.56 -2.34
N VAL A 14 8.99 -8.60 -2.04
CA VAL A 14 7.93 -8.08 -2.91
C VAL A 14 7.48 -6.73 -2.33
N SER A 15 7.45 -5.67 -3.14
CA SER A 15 7.24 -4.30 -2.68
C SER A 15 6.27 -3.53 -3.57
N THR A 16 5.38 -2.74 -2.95
CA THR A 16 4.51 -1.76 -3.61
C THR A 16 5.17 -0.37 -3.75
N SER A 17 6.48 -0.28 -3.47
CA SER A 17 7.23 0.96 -3.65
C SER A 17 7.45 1.27 -5.12
N THR A 18 8.00 2.45 -5.40
CA THR A 18 8.21 2.91 -6.77
C THR A 18 9.55 2.49 -7.38
N ARG A 19 10.47 1.88 -6.60
CA ARG A 19 11.86 1.64 -7.04
C ARG A 19 12.47 0.40 -6.38
N ASN A 20 13.12 -0.43 -7.19
CA ASN A 20 13.83 -1.65 -6.77
C ASN A 20 15.32 -1.68 -7.16
N PHE A 21 15.96 -0.51 -7.33
CA PHE A 21 17.39 -0.45 -7.64
C PHE A 21 18.26 -1.18 -6.60
N PRO A 22 19.45 -1.70 -6.98
CA PRO A 22 20.34 -2.39 -6.06
C PRO A 22 20.57 -1.60 -4.77
N ASN A 23 20.55 -2.30 -3.63
CA ASN A 23 20.73 -1.74 -2.29
C ASN A 23 19.65 -0.75 -1.81
N ARG A 24 18.56 -0.54 -2.56
CA ARG A 24 17.53 0.46 -2.22
C ARG A 24 16.78 0.16 -0.93
N LEU A 25 16.32 -1.08 -0.73
CA LEU A 25 15.59 -1.46 0.48
C LEU A 25 16.47 -2.13 1.54
N GLY A 26 17.56 -2.79 1.13
CA GLY A 26 18.50 -3.50 2.00
C GLY A 26 19.73 -3.92 1.20
N THR A 27 20.84 -4.24 1.88
CA THR A 27 22.10 -4.58 1.21
C THR A 27 21.96 -5.92 0.50
N GLY A 28 22.30 -5.99 -0.78
CA GLY A 28 22.20 -7.22 -1.57
C GLY A 28 20.77 -7.77 -1.72
N ALA A 29 19.73 -7.00 -1.37
CA ALA A 29 18.35 -7.45 -1.45
C ALA A 29 17.86 -7.50 -2.91
N ASN A 30 17.11 -8.55 -3.23
CA ASN A 30 16.42 -8.72 -4.51
C ASN A 30 14.97 -8.26 -4.36
N VAL A 31 14.59 -7.18 -5.03
CA VAL A 31 13.29 -6.53 -4.83
C VAL A 31 12.44 -6.61 -6.11
N TYR A 32 11.25 -7.18 -6.00
CA TYR A 32 10.23 -7.27 -7.05
C TYR A 32 9.15 -6.23 -6.79
N LEU A 33 8.81 -5.43 -7.81
CA LEU A 33 7.72 -4.45 -7.71
C LEU A 33 6.40 -5.11 -8.11
N ALA A 34 5.37 -4.93 -7.28
CA ALA A 34 4.06 -5.55 -7.45
C ALA A 34 2.94 -4.66 -6.91
N SER A 35 1.69 -4.99 -7.25
CA SER A 35 0.50 -4.37 -6.64
C SER A 35 0.36 -4.78 -5.16
N ALA A 36 -0.49 -4.08 -4.42
CA ALA A 36 -0.73 -4.38 -3.01
C ALA A 36 -1.41 -5.74 -2.83
N GLU A 37 -2.33 -6.09 -3.70
CA GLU A 37 -3.05 -7.35 -3.67
C GLU A 37 -2.12 -8.53 -3.96
N LEU A 38 -1.27 -8.42 -5.00
CA LEU A 38 -0.27 -9.45 -5.30
C LEU A 38 0.76 -9.60 -4.18
N ALA A 39 1.20 -8.49 -3.57
CA ALA A 39 2.11 -8.53 -2.43
C ALA A 39 1.46 -9.21 -1.21
N ALA A 40 0.17 -8.98 -0.96
CA ALA A 40 -0.57 -9.65 0.11
C ALA A 40 -0.64 -11.17 -0.14
N VAL A 41 -0.98 -11.60 -1.35
CA VAL A 41 -1.00 -13.04 -1.72
C VAL A 41 0.39 -13.66 -1.57
N ALA A 42 1.43 -13.01 -2.08
CA ALA A 42 2.80 -13.49 -1.95
C ALA A 42 3.27 -13.60 -0.49
N SER A 43 2.81 -12.69 0.39
CA SER A 43 3.12 -12.74 1.83
C SER A 43 2.46 -13.93 2.54
N LEU A 44 1.26 -14.34 2.10
CA LEU A 44 0.56 -15.51 2.63
C LEU A 44 1.21 -16.82 2.18
N LEU A 45 1.66 -16.88 0.92
CA LEU A 45 2.24 -18.08 0.34
C LEU A 45 3.75 -18.23 0.63
N GLY A 46 4.45 -17.14 0.95
CA GLY A 46 5.90 -17.13 1.10
C GLY A 46 6.68 -17.23 -0.23
N ARG A 47 5.99 -17.10 -1.37
CA ARG A 47 6.53 -17.13 -2.73
C ARG A 47 5.66 -16.32 -3.69
N LEU A 48 6.15 -16.07 -4.90
CA LEU A 48 5.28 -15.56 -5.96
C LEU A 48 4.24 -16.64 -6.34
N PRO A 49 2.95 -16.27 -6.44
CA PRO A 49 1.91 -17.20 -6.86
C PRO A 49 1.99 -17.48 -8.36
N GLU A 50 1.42 -18.60 -8.78
CA GLU A 50 1.00 -18.78 -10.16
C GLU A 50 -0.22 -17.90 -10.48
N PRO A 51 -0.46 -17.53 -11.76
CA PRO A 51 -1.59 -16.67 -12.13
C PRO A 51 -2.95 -17.19 -11.62
N GLN A 52 -3.17 -18.50 -11.68
CA GLN A 52 -4.42 -19.09 -11.20
C GLN A 52 -4.59 -18.95 -9.68
N GLU A 53 -3.51 -19.21 -8.92
CA GLU A 53 -3.53 -19.05 -7.46
C GLU A 53 -3.87 -17.61 -7.08
N TYR A 54 -3.26 -16.63 -7.76
CA TYR A 54 -3.57 -15.23 -7.56
C TYR A 54 -5.06 -14.92 -7.79
N LEU A 55 -5.61 -15.34 -8.93
CA LEU A 55 -7.02 -15.10 -9.28
C LEU A 55 -7.96 -15.73 -8.25
N ASP A 56 -7.66 -16.93 -7.75
CA ASP A 56 -8.47 -17.60 -6.73
C ASP A 56 -8.54 -16.83 -5.40
N PHE A 57 -7.46 -16.14 -5.03
CA PHE A 57 -7.46 -15.24 -3.86
C PHE A 57 -8.24 -13.94 -4.12
N ILE A 58 -8.02 -13.30 -5.28
CA ILE A 58 -8.61 -11.99 -5.58
C ILE A 58 -10.11 -12.06 -5.82
N ASN A 59 -10.61 -13.13 -6.44
CA ASN A 59 -12.04 -13.30 -6.69
C ASN A 59 -12.87 -13.21 -5.40
N LYS A 60 -12.31 -13.62 -4.25
CA LYS A 60 -12.97 -13.50 -2.93
C LYS A 60 -12.99 -12.07 -2.40
N VAL A 61 -11.95 -11.30 -2.69
CA VAL A 61 -11.85 -9.88 -2.28
C VAL A 61 -12.80 -9.03 -3.13
N ASP A 62 -12.95 -9.39 -4.41
CA ASP A 62 -13.81 -8.71 -5.37
C ASP A 62 -15.30 -8.74 -4.97
N GLU A 63 -15.74 -9.74 -4.19
CA GLU A 63 -17.11 -9.81 -3.66
C GLU A 63 -17.48 -8.57 -2.81
N THR A 64 -16.49 -7.93 -2.19
CA THR A 64 -16.65 -6.72 -1.38
C THR A 64 -15.90 -5.52 -1.95
N ALA A 65 -15.63 -5.50 -3.25
CA ALA A 65 -14.81 -4.46 -3.91
C ALA A 65 -15.33 -3.04 -3.66
N GLU A 66 -16.64 -2.82 -3.73
CA GLU A 66 -17.24 -1.49 -3.53
C GLU A 66 -16.96 -0.91 -2.14
N ASP A 67 -17.01 -1.75 -1.10
CA ASP A 67 -16.67 -1.31 0.26
C ASP A 67 -15.15 -1.22 0.46
N THR A 68 -14.40 -2.15 -0.12
CA THR A 68 -12.93 -2.26 0.03
C THR A 68 -12.20 -1.06 -0.58
N TYR A 69 -12.61 -0.59 -1.75
CA TYR A 69 -11.89 0.44 -2.52
C TYR A 69 -12.47 1.86 -2.34
N ARG A 70 -13.09 2.16 -1.19
CA ARG A 70 -13.55 3.52 -0.88
C ARG A 70 -12.38 4.44 -0.58
N TYR A 71 -12.34 5.59 -1.25
CA TYR A 71 -11.40 6.66 -0.94
C TYR A 71 -11.86 7.47 0.28
N LEU A 72 -10.89 8.11 0.94
CA LEU A 72 -11.18 9.07 2.01
C LEU A 72 -11.63 10.41 1.42
N ASN A 73 -12.92 10.71 1.56
CA ASN A 73 -13.51 12.00 1.24
C ASN A 73 -13.78 12.76 2.56
N PHE A 74 -12.93 13.72 2.91
CA PHE A 74 -12.98 14.40 4.22
C PHE A 74 -14.23 15.26 4.42
N ASP A 75 -14.86 15.70 3.34
CA ASP A 75 -16.14 16.41 3.34
C ASP A 75 -17.33 15.52 3.73
N GLN A 76 -17.18 14.20 3.69
CA GLN A 76 -18.20 13.21 4.05
C GLN A 76 -17.97 12.61 5.45
N LEU A 77 -16.98 13.13 6.20
CA LEU A 77 -16.60 12.63 7.52
C LEU A 77 -16.83 13.70 8.59
N GLU A 78 -17.78 13.43 9.49
CA GLU A 78 -18.25 14.36 10.53
C GLU A 78 -17.10 14.97 11.35
N GLN A 79 -16.12 14.14 11.74
CA GLN A 79 -14.97 14.58 12.54
C GLN A 79 -14.07 15.61 11.82
N TYR A 80 -14.14 15.70 10.49
CA TYR A 80 -13.44 16.70 9.69
C TYR A 80 -14.33 17.91 9.42
N THR A 81 -15.61 17.70 9.07
CA THR A 81 -16.54 18.80 8.80
C THR A 81 -16.76 19.67 10.04
N ASP A 82 -16.91 19.07 11.22
CA ASP A 82 -17.11 19.80 12.47
C ASP A 82 -15.97 20.75 12.80
N LYS A 83 -14.73 20.30 12.55
CA LYS A 83 -13.53 21.13 12.74
C LYS A 83 -13.43 22.20 11.66
N ALA A 84 -13.73 21.84 10.40
CA ALA A 84 -13.65 22.76 9.27
C ALA A 84 -14.64 23.93 9.43
N THR A 85 -15.85 23.69 9.92
CA THR A 85 -16.87 24.74 10.15
C THR A 85 -16.45 25.75 11.22
N GLN A 86 -15.55 25.38 12.14
CA GLN A 86 -15.04 26.26 13.19
C GLN A 86 -13.87 27.14 12.72
N VAL A 87 -13.37 26.96 11.49
CA VAL A 87 -12.24 27.74 10.96
C VAL A 87 -12.73 29.14 10.57
N ILE A 88 -12.19 30.15 11.24
CA ILE A 88 -12.40 31.56 10.89
C ILE A 88 -11.23 32.03 10.02
N PHE A 89 -11.53 32.52 8.81
CA PHE A 89 -10.51 32.99 7.88
C PHE A 89 -9.94 34.33 8.35
N GLN A 90 -8.61 34.42 8.43
CA GLN A 90 -7.95 35.70 8.70
C GLN A 90 -7.99 36.56 7.43
N THR A 91 -8.65 37.71 7.50
CA THR A 91 -8.66 38.71 6.42
C THR A 91 -7.68 39.83 6.73
N THR A 92 -6.81 40.18 5.77
CA THR A 92 -6.03 41.42 5.81
C THR A 92 -6.97 42.61 5.61
N VAL A 93 -6.97 43.54 6.57
CA VAL A 93 -7.62 44.85 6.49
C VAL A 93 -6.68 45.85 5.83
#